data_AF-A0A4Q3XRQ2-F1
#
_entry.id   AF-A0A4Q3XRQ2-F1
#
_cell.length_a   1.000
_cell.length_b   1.000
_cell.length_c   1.000
_cell.angle_alpha   90.00
_cell.angle_beta   90.00
_cell.angle_gamma   90.00
#
_symmetry.space_group_name_H-M   'P 1'
#
loop_
_entity.id
_entity.type
_entity.pdbx_description
1 polymer ?
#
loop_
_entity_poly.entity_id
_entity_poly.type
_entity_poly.pdbx_seq_one_letter_code
_entity_poly.pdbx_strand_id
1 'polypeptide(L)'
;MATSQPPRKHHFAPAFYLNRWTGADGQIEQFHAPHGGVVRARRLHPAATGFKTDLYSLPGLAADLMQQIESNFMQTIDNRAAAVLARMEDGHEPTDRATRSDWTRFLQSLQLRTPSDIVGLKDRARADWGLTVSEIQTRYEALRE
;
A
#
# COMPACT_ATOMS: atom_id res chain seq x y z
N MET A 1 -14.17 -9.28 -24.41
CA MET A 1 -13.33 -8.22 -23.80
C MET A 1 -12.29 -8.93 -22.94
N ALA A 2 -11.00 -8.65 -23.14
CA ALA A 2 -9.96 -9.26 -22.31
C ALA A 2 -10.08 -8.71 -20.88
N THR A 3 -10.45 -9.57 -19.94
CA THR A 3 -10.43 -9.23 -18.50
C THR A 3 -8.98 -9.03 -18.09
N SER A 4 -8.54 -7.78 -17.99
CA SER A 4 -7.23 -7.44 -17.43
C SER A 4 -7.17 -8.00 -16.00
N GLN A 5 -6.23 -8.90 -15.75
CA GLN A 5 -6.01 -9.43 -14.41
C GLN A 5 -5.69 -8.27 -13.45
N PRO A 6 -6.29 -8.22 -12.25
CA PRO A 6 -6.03 -7.15 -11.31
C PRO A 6 -4.54 -7.13 -10.91
N PRO A 7 -3.95 -5.93 -10.68
CA PRO A 7 -2.53 -5.80 -10.41
C PRO A 7 -2.16 -6.53 -9.11
N ARG A 8 -1.12 -7.38 -9.19
CA ARG A 8 -0.62 -8.16 -8.04
C ARG A 8 0.60 -7.55 -7.38
N LYS A 9 1.27 -6.59 -8.04
CA LYS A 9 2.37 -5.84 -7.45
C LYS A 9 1.77 -4.74 -6.60
N HIS A 10 1.84 -4.91 -5.29
CA HIS A 10 1.33 -3.94 -4.33
C HIS A 10 2.49 -3.12 -3.78
N HIS A 11 2.50 -1.82 -4.12
CA HIS A 11 3.58 -0.92 -3.75
C HIS A 11 3.37 -0.38 -2.34
N PHE A 12 4.29 -0.72 -1.44
CA PHE A 12 4.39 -0.09 -0.12
C PHE A 12 5.19 1.23 -0.15
N ALA A 13 6.01 1.41 -1.19
CA ALA A 13 6.60 2.68 -1.57
C ALA A 13 6.21 2.97 -3.03
N PRO A 14 5.22 3.84 -3.26
CA PRO A 14 4.63 4.04 -4.59
C PRO A 14 5.63 4.61 -5.59
N ALA A 15 5.52 4.16 -6.83
CA ALA A 15 6.40 4.60 -7.91
C ALA A 15 6.35 6.12 -8.11
N PHE A 16 5.18 6.77 -8.01
CA PHE A 16 5.08 8.23 -8.17
C PHE A 16 5.97 8.99 -7.16
N TYR A 17 6.05 8.48 -5.93
CA TYR A 17 6.87 9.07 -4.88
C TYR A 17 8.35 8.75 -5.09
N LEU A 18 8.67 7.48 -5.41
CA LEU A 18 10.03 7.04 -5.71
C LEU A 18 10.65 7.74 -6.93
N ASN A 19 9.85 8.16 -7.91
CA ASN A 19 10.31 8.92 -9.08
C ASN A 19 11.03 10.23 -8.70
N ARG A 20 10.76 10.83 -7.53
CA ARG A 20 11.46 12.05 -7.06
C ARG A 20 12.90 11.80 -6.65
N TRP A 21 13.27 10.53 -6.46
CA TRP A 21 14.58 10.11 -5.99
C TRP A 21 15.43 9.53 -7.11
N THR A 22 14.95 9.57 -8.35
CA THR A 22 15.69 9.03 -9.49
C THR A 22 16.77 10.00 -9.95
N GLY A 23 17.90 9.45 -10.40
CA GLY A 23 18.91 10.22 -11.12
C GLY A 23 18.51 10.50 -12.57
N ALA A 24 19.43 11.05 -13.36
CA ALA A 24 19.24 11.31 -14.79
C ALA A 24 18.94 10.05 -15.62
N ASP A 25 19.27 8.87 -15.10
CA ASP A 25 18.98 7.56 -15.67
C ASP A 25 17.55 7.06 -15.39
N GLY A 26 16.75 7.81 -14.64
CA GLY A 26 15.39 7.40 -14.24
C GLY A 26 15.37 6.23 -13.24
N GLN A 27 16.49 5.95 -12.58
CA GLN A 27 16.62 4.82 -11.64
C GLN A 27 16.92 5.31 -10.22
N ILE A 28 16.55 4.49 -9.23
CA ILE A 28 16.95 4.65 -7.83
C ILE A 28 17.96 3.59 -7.44
N GLU A 29 18.78 3.87 -6.42
CA GLU A 29 19.72 2.91 -5.86
C GLU A 29 19.07 2.18 -4.68
N GLN A 30 18.85 0.88 -4.84
CA GLN A 30 18.36 0.01 -3.78
C GLN A 30 19.53 -0.72 -3.13
N PHE A 31 19.65 -0.60 -1.82
CA PHE A 31 20.53 -1.44 -1.01
C PHE A 31 19.75 -2.66 -0.50
N HIS A 32 20.35 -3.85 -0.60
CA HIS A 32 19.77 -5.09 -0.09
C HIS A 32 20.87 -6.07 0.31
N ALA A 33 20.59 -6.95 1.27
CA ALA A 33 21.52 -7.97 1.75
C ALA A 33 20.89 -9.38 1.67
N PRO A 34 20.75 -9.97 0.47
CA PRO A 34 20.00 -11.20 0.27
C PRO A 34 20.75 -12.47 0.70
N HIS A 35 22.08 -12.44 0.76
CA HIS A 35 22.91 -13.61 1.09
C HIS A 35 24.06 -13.20 2.02
N GLY A 36 24.11 -13.80 3.22
CA GLY A 36 25.28 -13.72 4.10
C GLY A 36 25.64 -12.32 4.62
N GLY A 37 24.68 -11.39 4.72
CA GLY A 37 24.90 -10.05 5.29
C GLY A 37 25.69 -9.08 4.40
N VAL A 38 26.12 -9.49 3.20
CA VAL A 38 26.80 -8.60 2.26
C VAL A 38 25.79 -7.67 1.60
N VAL A 39 25.89 -6.38 1.89
CA VAL A 39 25.08 -5.35 1.25
C VAL A 39 25.48 -5.19 -0.21
N ARG A 40 24.49 -5.23 -1.10
CA ARG A 40 24.65 -4.99 -2.53
C ARG A 40 23.75 -3.82 -2.94
N ALA A 41 24.29 -2.95 -3.79
CA ALA A 41 23.55 -1.89 -4.45
C ALA A 41 23.02 -2.39 -5.82
N ARG A 42 21.82 -1.95 -6.20
CA ARG A 42 21.23 -2.15 -7.52
C ARG A 42 20.58 -0.86 -7.99
N ARG A 43 20.77 -0.53 -9.27
CA ARG A 43 20.04 0.55 -9.93
C ARG A 43 18.76 -0.02 -10.53
N LEU A 44 17.60 0.50 -10.13
CA LEU A 44 16.29 -0.04 -10.50
C LEU A 44 15.33 1.08 -10.86
N HIS A 45 14.47 0.82 -11.86
CA HIS A 45 13.31 1.67 -12.11
C HIS A 45 12.39 1.66 -10.86
N PRO A 46 11.76 2.79 -10.48
CA PRO A 46 10.86 2.88 -9.33
C PRO A 46 9.77 1.79 -9.27
N ALA A 47 9.21 1.42 -10.42
CA ALA A 47 8.21 0.34 -10.50
C ALA A 47 8.76 -1.08 -10.21
N ALA A 48 10.09 -1.26 -10.19
CA ALA A 48 10.78 -2.53 -9.95
C ALA A 48 11.23 -2.73 -8.48
N THR A 49 10.90 -1.80 -7.59
CA THR A 49 11.25 -1.84 -6.17
C THR A 49 10.09 -1.26 -5.34
N GLY A 50 10.18 -1.36 -4.00
CA GLY A 50 9.14 -0.79 -3.13
C GLY A 50 7.80 -1.50 -3.19
N PHE A 51 7.76 -2.76 -3.66
CA PHE A 51 6.53 -3.55 -3.76
C PHE A 51 6.72 -4.96 -3.21
N LYS A 52 5.61 -5.60 -2.86
CA LYS A 52 5.53 -7.04 -2.61
C LYS A 52 4.32 -7.61 -3.33
N THR A 53 4.49 -8.78 -3.94
CA THR A 53 3.37 -9.46 -4.61
C THR A 53 2.30 -9.82 -3.59
N ASP A 54 1.05 -9.48 -3.90
CA ASP A 54 -0.15 -9.81 -3.11
C ASP A 54 -0.10 -9.30 -1.66
N LEU A 55 0.64 -8.22 -1.37
CA LEU A 55 0.81 -7.67 -0.01
C LEU A 55 -0.53 -7.45 0.70
N TYR A 56 -1.45 -6.72 0.06
CA TYR A 56 -2.81 -6.46 0.54
C TYR A 56 -3.86 -7.50 0.13
N SER A 57 -3.46 -8.64 -0.45
CA SER A 57 -4.44 -9.63 -0.90
C SER A 57 -5.27 -10.18 0.26
N LEU A 58 -6.55 -10.47 -0.02
CA LEU A 58 -7.48 -11.13 0.89
C LEU A 58 -7.76 -12.55 0.39
N PRO A 59 -6.93 -13.54 0.76
CA PRO A 59 -7.08 -14.91 0.27
C PRO A 59 -8.41 -15.52 0.73
N GLY A 60 -9.04 -16.29 -0.15
CA GLY A 60 -10.36 -16.90 0.09
C GLY A 60 -11.54 -16.12 -0.49
N LEU A 61 -11.31 -14.91 -1.00
CA LEU A 61 -12.30 -14.16 -1.77
C LEU A 61 -12.17 -14.43 -3.28
N ALA A 62 -13.20 -14.06 -4.05
CA ALA A 62 -13.15 -14.06 -5.51
C ALA A 62 -12.01 -13.15 -6.02
N ALA A 63 -11.48 -13.44 -7.22
CA ALA A 63 -10.25 -12.81 -7.72
C ALA A 63 -10.32 -11.28 -7.82
N ASP A 64 -11.49 -10.73 -8.15
CA ASP A 64 -11.80 -9.31 -8.18
C ASP A 64 -11.79 -8.68 -6.78
N LEU A 65 -12.38 -9.37 -5.79
CA LEU A 65 -12.40 -8.93 -4.40
C LEU A 65 -11.06 -9.14 -3.68
N MET A 66 -10.26 -10.11 -4.14
CA MET A 66 -8.97 -10.45 -3.54
C MET A 66 -7.99 -9.28 -3.59
N GLN A 67 -8.05 -8.44 -4.62
CA GLN A 67 -7.15 -7.30 -4.84
C GLN A 67 -7.79 -5.93 -4.51
N GLN A 68 -9.00 -5.93 -3.94
CA GLN A 68 -9.78 -4.70 -3.74
C GLN A 68 -9.09 -3.63 -2.88
N ILE A 69 -8.21 -4.04 -1.95
CA ILE A 69 -7.48 -3.09 -1.10
C ILE A 69 -6.50 -2.27 -1.95
N GLU A 70 -5.81 -2.91 -2.90
CA GLU A 70 -4.94 -2.18 -3.82
C GLU A 70 -5.75 -1.26 -4.73
N SER A 71 -6.77 -1.79 -5.41
CA SER A 71 -7.51 -1.07 -6.45
C SER A 71 -8.38 0.05 -5.90
N ASN A 72 -9.03 -0.14 -4.74
CA ASN A 72 -10.05 0.78 -4.26
C ASN A 72 -9.50 1.75 -3.20
N PHE A 73 -8.49 1.32 -2.43
CA PHE A 73 -7.97 2.09 -1.31
C PHE A 73 -6.59 2.69 -1.61
N MET A 74 -5.57 1.86 -1.84
CA MET A 74 -4.19 2.34 -2.02
C MET A 74 -4.05 3.19 -3.28
N GLN A 75 -4.60 2.73 -4.41
CA GLN A 75 -4.61 3.49 -5.65
C GLN A 75 -5.29 4.86 -5.48
N THR A 76 -6.39 4.93 -4.74
CA THR A 76 -7.10 6.19 -4.48
C THR A 76 -6.24 7.17 -3.66
N ILE A 77 -5.60 6.68 -2.59
CA ILE A 77 -4.71 7.49 -1.76
C ILE A 77 -3.53 8.01 -2.58
N ASP A 78 -2.87 7.11 -3.33
CA ASP A 78 -1.68 7.44 -4.10
C ASP A 78 -2.00 8.42 -5.24
N ASN A 79 -3.11 8.24 -5.96
CA ASN A 79 -3.51 9.15 -7.04
C ASN A 79 -3.77 10.58 -6.54
N ARG A 80 -4.45 10.71 -5.39
CA ARG A 80 -4.72 12.04 -4.79
C ARG A 80 -3.44 12.69 -4.30
N ALA A 81 -2.58 11.93 -3.63
CA ALA A 81 -1.31 12.43 -3.14
C ALA A 81 -0.34 12.81 -4.26
N ALA A 82 -0.34 12.09 -5.37
CA ALA A 82 0.44 12.44 -6.56
C ALA A 82 0.06 13.81 -7.11
N ALA A 83 -1.24 14.12 -7.17
CA ALA A 83 -1.73 15.43 -7.60
C ALA A 83 -1.32 16.55 -6.61
N VAL A 84 -1.40 16.30 -5.30
CA VAL A 84 -0.96 17.27 -4.28
C VAL A 84 0.55 17.50 -4.34
N LEU A 85 1.34 16.43 -4.49
CA LEU A 85 2.80 16.52 -4.57
C LEU A 85 3.27 17.30 -5.80
N ALA A 86 2.67 17.07 -6.96
CA ALA A 86 2.98 17.84 -8.17
C ALA A 86 2.78 19.35 -7.94
N ARG A 87 1.65 19.74 -7.30
CA ARG A 87 1.39 21.15 -6.97
C ARG A 87 2.41 21.73 -5.99
N MET A 88 2.83 20.96 -4.98
CA MET A 88 3.85 21.40 -4.03
C MET A 88 5.21 21.61 -4.70
N GLU A 89 5.59 20.75 -5.66
CA GLU A 89 6.82 20.92 -6.44
C GLU A 89 6.77 22.16 -7.34
N ASP A 90 5.58 22.55 -7.80
CA ASP A 90 5.34 23.82 -8.50
C ASP A 90 5.28 25.03 -7.55
N GLY A 91 5.60 24.88 -6.26
CA GLY A 91 5.62 25.94 -5.27
C GLY A 91 4.26 26.27 -4.63
N HIS A 92 3.25 25.42 -4.81
CA HIS A 92 1.91 25.64 -4.25
C HIS A 92 1.66 24.75 -3.02
N GLU A 93 1.63 25.38 -1.85
CA GLU A 93 1.32 24.68 -0.60
C GLU A 93 -0.14 24.21 -0.55
N PRO A 94 -0.43 23.06 0.10
CA PRO A 94 -1.79 22.59 0.33
C PRO A 94 -2.48 23.45 1.40
N THR A 95 -3.25 24.44 0.97
CA THR A 95 -3.91 25.41 1.86
C THR A 95 -5.34 25.04 2.24
N ASP A 96 -6.04 24.25 1.41
CA ASP A 96 -7.41 23.81 1.66
C ASP A 96 -7.46 22.50 2.49
N ARG A 97 -8.63 22.21 3.06
CA ARG A 97 -8.82 21.02 3.91
C ARG A 97 -8.63 19.72 3.13
N ALA A 98 -9.04 19.67 1.85
CA ALA A 98 -9.00 18.44 1.09
C ALA A 98 -7.56 18.06 0.74
N THR A 99 -6.78 18.98 0.17
CA THR A 99 -5.39 18.71 -0.24
C THR A 99 -4.49 18.39 0.95
N ARG A 100 -4.66 19.08 2.09
CA ARG A 100 -3.99 18.70 3.35
C ARG A 100 -4.36 17.28 3.77
N SER A 101 -5.64 16.95 3.75
CA SER A 101 -6.11 15.65 4.18
C SER A 101 -5.64 14.52 3.27
N ASP A 102 -5.59 14.74 1.95
CA ASP A 102 -5.05 13.78 0.98
C ASP A 102 -3.54 13.55 1.20
N TRP A 103 -2.76 14.62 1.41
CA TRP A 103 -1.33 14.50 1.70
C TRP A 103 -1.06 13.81 3.04
N THR A 104 -1.75 14.20 4.11
CA THR A 104 -1.60 13.57 5.43
C THR A 104 -1.96 12.09 5.38
N ARG A 105 -3.04 11.70 4.70
CA ARG A 105 -3.41 10.28 4.55
C ARG A 105 -2.34 9.49 3.82
N PHE A 106 -1.71 10.06 2.80
CA PHE A 106 -0.58 9.41 2.14
C PHE A 106 0.61 9.23 3.08
N LEU A 107 1.00 10.26 3.85
CA LEU A 107 2.08 10.15 4.83
C LEU A 107 1.79 9.10 5.92
N GLN A 108 0.54 9.03 6.40
CA GLN A 108 0.10 7.99 7.33
C GLN A 108 0.12 6.61 6.68
N SER A 109 -0.31 6.50 5.42
CA SER A 109 -0.32 5.22 4.71
C SER A 109 1.10 4.65 4.57
N LEU A 110 2.11 5.49 4.32
CA LEU A 110 3.52 5.06 4.23
C LEU A 110 3.98 4.35 5.51
N GLN A 111 3.54 4.81 6.68
CA GLN A 111 3.91 4.25 7.98
C GLN A 111 3.19 2.92 8.26
N LEU A 112 2.01 2.69 7.69
CA LEU A 112 1.18 1.53 8.00
C LEU A 112 1.29 0.41 6.96
N ARG A 113 2.01 0.65 5.86
CA ARG A 113 2.00 -0.23 4.69
C ARG A 113 3.29 -0.98 4.44
N THR A 114 4.26 -0.92 5.35
CA THR A 114 5.49 -1.72 5.20
C THR A 114 5.14 -3.21 5.24
N PRO A 115 5.94 -4.09 4.61
CA PRO A 115 5.67 -5.53 4.64
C PRO A 115 5.57 -6.11 6.05
N SER A 116 6.35 -5.63 7.02
CA SER A 116 6.28 -6.07 8.41
C SER A 116 4.99 -5.65 9.09
N ASP A 117 4.55 -4.40 8.89
CA ASP A 117 3.32 -3.89 9.51
C ASP A 117 2.09 -4.62 8.99
N ILE A 118 2.02 -4.84 7.68
CA ILE A 118 0.90 -5.56 7.06
C ILE A 118 0.87 -7.04 7.48
N VAL A 119 2.03 -7.69 7.59
CA VAL A 119 2.11 -9.06 8.10
C VAL A 119 1.63 -9.10 9.56
N GLY A 120 2.15 -8.21 10.41
CA GLY A 120 1.72 -8.13 11.81
C GLY A 120 0.23 -7.86 11.97
N LEU A 121 -0.34 -6.94 11.17
CA LEU A 121 -1.77 -6.67 11.15
C LEU A 121 -2.59 -7.89 10.76
N LYS A 122 -2.19 -8.61 9.70
CA LYS A 122 -2.87 -9.82 9.24
C LYS A 122 -2.81 -10.94 10.27
N ASP A 123 -1.66 -11.14 10.90
CA ASP A 123 -1.48 -12.19 11.90
C ASP A 123 -2.28 -11.89 13.17
N ARG A 124 -2.29 -10.62 13.62
CA ARG A 124 -3.13 -10.17 14.72
C ARG A 124 -4.61 -10.34 14.42
N ALA A 125 -5.06 -9.92 13.24
CA ALA A 125 -6.46 -10.08 12.82
C ALA A 125 -6.88 -11.56 12.80
N ARG A 126 -6.03 -12.47 12.31
CA ARG A 126 -6.31 -13.92 12.34
C ARG A 126 -6.42 -14.45 13.76
N ALA A 127 -5.50 -14.07 14.64
CA ALA A 127 -5.50 -14.52 16.04
C ALA A 127 -6.75 -14.02 16.78
N ASP A 128 -7.12 -12.75 16.59
CA ASP A 128 -8.23 -12.12 17.30
C ASP A 128 -9.59 -12.56 16.72
N TRP A 129 -9.72 -12.68 15.39
CA TRP A 129 -10.99 -13.04 14.74
C TRP A 129 -11.27 -14.54 14.76
N GLY A 130 -10.25 -15.39 14.81
CA GLY A 130 -10.43 -16.84 14.97
C GLY A 130 -11.07 -17.22 16.31
N LEU A 131 -10.96 -16.36 17.33
CA LEU A 131 -11.51 -16.58 18.66
C LEU A 131 -12.86 -15.88 18.90
N THR A 132 -13.19 -14.84 18.13
CA THR A 132 -14.29 -13.91 18.51
C THR A 132 -15.46 -13.87 17.53
N VAL A 133 -15.32 -14.33 16.27
CA VAL A 133 -16.38 -14.14 15.28
C VAL A 133 -17.66 -14.92 15.62
N SER A 134 -17.55 -16.14 16.14
CA SER A 134 -18.76 -16.90 16.55
C SER A 134 -19.48 -16.23 17.72
N GLU A 135 -18.73 -15.78 18.74
CA GLU A 135 -19.32 -15.14 19.92
C GLU A 135 -19.91 -13.77 19.59
N ILE A 136 -19.23 -13.00 18.73
CA ILE A 136 -19.72 -11.72 18.21
C ILE A 136 -20.97 -11.93 17.36
N GLN A 137 -20.99 -12.95 16.49
CA GLN A 137 -22.16 -13.26 15.65
C GLN A 137 -23.36 -13.63 16.52
N THR A 138 -23.20 -14.52 17.49
CA THR A 138 -24.27 -14.90 18.43
C THR A 138 -24.79 -13.69 19.21
N ARG A 139 -23.89 -12.83 19.72
CA ARG A 139 -24.29 -11.61 20.43
C ARG A 139 -24.99 -10.60 19.52
N TYR A 140 -24.53 -10.47 18.28
CA TYR A 140 -25.15 -9.59 17.29
C TYR A 140 -26.57 -10.04 16.95
N GLU A 141 -26.77 -11.35 16.74
CA GLU A 141 -28.09 -11.93 16.47
C GLU A 141 -29.05 -11.70 17.65
N ALA A 142 -28.60 -11.91 18.89
CA ALA A 142 -29.40 -11.67 20.08
C ALA A 142 -29.76 -10.19 20.33
N LEU A 143 -28.98 -9.24 19.81
CA LEU A 143 -29.24 -7.79 19.92
C LEU A 143 -30.06 -7.24 18.74
N ARG A 144 -30.28 -8.05 17.70
CA ARG A 144 -31.02 -7.64 16.49
C ARG A 144 -32.52 -7.90 16.62
N GLU A 145 -32.94 -8.77 17.53
CA GLU A 145 -34.35 -8.98 17.94
C GLU A 145 -34.81 -7.91 18.92
#